data_AF-A0A5Y6PTI8-F1
#
_entry.id   AF-A0A5Y6PTI8-F1
#
_cell.length_a   1.000
_cell.length_b   1.000
_cell.length_c   1.000
_cell.angle_alpha   90.00
_cell.angle_beta   90.00
_cell.angle_gamma   90.00
#
_symmetry.space_group_name_H-M   'P 1'
#
loop_
_entity.id
_entity.type
_entity.pdbx_description
1 polymer ?
#
loop_
_entity_poly.entity_id
_entity_poly.type
_entity_poly.pdbx_seq_one_letter_code
_entity_poly.pdbx_strand_id
1 'polypeptide(L)'
;MREELFLKNTQALFEVDEFLACTLRSLKYLTFALIQDENGINFKKDDIFLYENPNKELLENLTLFKTEYNKYPVLFFYGFGNGMFYKTLCKNKQHKHIIIFEDNLEILTLAFHLFDFSEELKKEQLILFYTPNINTAQLTTLFTYEIIQKSVKIFNLFIHNDFYQQFYSTQIQNINTQLIEMIRFIVLNKGNDPHDSLVGIKHTLDNLPKMLNHGIFQEFLKERRAKVENAIIVSTGPSLIKQLPLLK
;
A
#
# COMPACT_ATOMS: atom_id res chain seq x y z
N MET A 1 -0.98 -15.49 28.20
CA MET A 1 -1.17 -14.42 27.20
C MET A 1 -2.14 -13.38 27.77
N ARG A 2 -2.01 -12.10 27.43
CA ARG A 2 -2.85 -11.01 27.99
C ARG A 2 -4.03 -10.71 27.08
N GLU A 3 -5.21 -11.25 27.42
CA GLU A 3 -6.43 -11.06 26.63
C GLU A 3 -6.88 -9.60 26.49
N GLU A 4 -6.68 -8.80 27.54
CA GLU A 4 -7.01 -7.38 27.51
C GLU A 4 -6.30 -6.64 26.36
N LEU A 5 -5.01 -6.92 26.15
CA LEU A 5 -4.24 -6.31 25.06
C LEU A 5 -4.72 -6.78 23.70
N PHE A 6 -5.00 -8.07 23.56
CA PHE A 6 -5.49 -8.65 22.32
C PHE A 6 -6.84 -8.04 21.91
N LEU A 7 -7.79 -7.95 22.85
CA LEU A 7 -9.08 -7.31 22.61
C LEU A 7 -8.92 -5.83 22.27
N LYS A 8 -8.05 -5.10 22.98
CA LYS A 8 -7.79 -3.69 22.70
C LYS A 8 -7.20 -3.46 21.30
N ASN A 9 -6.23 -4.27 20.91
CA ASN A 9 -5.60 -4.19 19.59
C ASN A 9 -6.55 -4.59 18.47
N THR A 10 -7.28 -5.69 18.62
CA THR A 10 -8.25 -6.12 17.61
C THR A 10 -9.42 -5.15 17.53
N GLN A 11 -9.79 -4.45 18.61
CA GLN A 11 -10.79 -3.39 18.56
C GLN A 11 -10.31 -2.17 17.79
N ALA A 12 -9.07 -1.74 18.01
CA ALA A 12 -8.45 -0.68 17.23
C ALA A 12 -8.33 -1.07 15.74
N LEU A 13 -7.92 -2.31 15.47
CA LEU A 13 -7.83 -2.82 14.11
C LEU A 13 -9.20 -2.88 13.44
N PHE A 14 -10.26 -3.26 14.17
CA PHE A 14 -11.62 -3.33 13.61
C PHE A 14 -12.11 -1.99 13.04
N GLU A 15 -11.64 -0.86 13.60
CA GLU A 15 -12.02 0.48 13.13
C GLU A 15 -11.42 0.83 11.76
N VAL A 16 -10.34 0.14 11.34
CA VAL A 16 -9.61 0.42 10.08
C VAL A 16 -9.59 -0.77 9.11
N ASP A 17 -9.66 -2.00 9.62
CA ASP A 17 -9.75 -3.27 8.90
C ASP A 17 -10.59 -4.27 9.71
N GLU A 18 -11.91 -4.17 9.54
CA GLU A 18 -12.90 -5.07 10.17
C GLU A 18 -12.63 -6.54 9.85
N PHE A 19 -12.25 -6.85 8.60
CA PHE A 19 -12.09 -8.22 8.15
C PHE A 19 -10.90 -8.90 8.84
N LEU A 20 -9.75 -8.24 8.88
CA LEU A 20 -8.57 -8.79 9.56
C LEU A 20 -8.81 -8.93 11.07
N ALA A 21 -9.45 -7.93 11.69
CA ALA A 21 -9.79 -7.98 13.11
C ALA A 21 -10.71 -9.17 13.45
N CYS A 22 -11.75 -9.40 12.65
CA CYS A 22 -12.66 -10.54 12.83
C CYS A 22 -11.94 -11.87 12.59
N THR A 23 -11.08 -11.94 11.59
CA THR A 23 -10.31 -13.14 11.28
C THR A 23 -9.39 -13.51 12.43
N LEU A 24 -8.66 -12.53 13.01
CA LEU A 24 -7.83 -12.73 14.19
C LEU A 24 -8.65 -13.21 15.41
N ARG A 25 -9.81 -12.59 15.67
CA ARG A 25 -10.69 -12.97 16.79
C ARG A 25 -11.30 -14.37 16.63
N SER A 26 -11.41 -14.87 15.40
CA SER A 26 -11.96 -16.20 15.10
C SER A 26 -10.95 -17.34 15.31
N LEU A 27 -9.67 -17.01 15.50
CA LEU A 27 -8.58 -17.98 15.56
C LEU A 27 -8.59 -18.73 16.90
N LYS A 28 -8.80 -20.05 16.86
CA LYS A 28 -9.03 -20.87 18.07
C LYS A 28 -7.81 -21.60 18.59
N TYR A 29 -6.85 -21.92 17.71
CA TYR A 29 -5.71 -22.77 18.04
C TYR A 29 -4.43 -22.13 17.53
N LEU A 30 -3.43 -22.06 18.40
CA LEU A 30 -2.08 -21.59 18.09
C LEU A 30 -1.14 -22.80 18.09
N THR A 31 -0.39 -22.94 17.01
CA THR A 31 0.71 -23.90 16.84
C THR A 31 2.05 -23.33 17.29
N PHE A 32 2.21 -21.99 17.28
CA PHE A 32 3.39 -21.34 17.84
C PHE A 32 3.37 -21.31 19.38
N ALA A 33 4.50 -21.68 19.98
CA ALA A 33 4.80 -21.51 21.39
C ALA A 33 5.53 -20.17 21.62
N LEU A 34 5.13 -19.46 22.68
CA LEU A 34 5.83 -18.28 23.18
C LEU A 34 6.99 -18.74 24.07
N ILE A 35 8.21 -18.32 23.75
CA ILE A 35 9.41 -18.56 24.56
C ILE A 35 9.94 -17.21 25.03
N GLN A 36 10.22 -17.10 26.32
CA GLN A 36 10.82 -15.92 26.91
C GLN A 36 11.99 -16.34 27.79
N ASP A 37 13.18 -15.91 27.39
CA ASP A 37 14.44 -16.21 28.08
C ASP A 37 15.33 -14.95 28.14
N GLU A 38 16.61 -15.13 28.48
CA GLU A 38 17.61 -14.06 28.53
C GLU A 38 17.89 -13.38 27.18
N ASN A 39 17.67 -14.08 26.07
CA ASN A 39 17.83 -13.56 24.71
C ASN A 39 16.60 -12.80 24.23
N GLY A 40 15.48 -12.85 24.97
CA GLY A 40 14.28 -12.06 24.74
C GLY A 40 13.05 -12.92 24.47
N ILE A 41 12.08 -12.33 23.75
CA ILE A 41 10.82 -13.00 23.42
C ILE A 41 10.89 -13.57 22.00
N ASN A 42 10.68 -14.87 21.87
CA ASN A 42 10.71 -15.61 20.61
C ASN A 42 9.42 -16.41 20.41
N PHE A 43 9.09 -16.70 19.15
CA PHE A 43 8.01 -17.62 18.78
C PHE A 43 8.64 -18.87 18.16
N LYS A 44 8.23 -20.03 18.64
CA LYS A 44 8.73 -21.33 18.17
C LYS A 44 7.58 -22.15 17.63
N LYS A 45 7.74 -22.74 16.45
CA LYS A 45 6.83 -23.74 15.91
C LYS A 45 7.62 -25.00 15.60
N ASP A 46 7.18 -26.12 16.15
CA ASP A 46 7.93 -27.38 16.13
C ASP A 46 9.35 -27.16 16.66
N ASP A 47 10.40 -27.27 15.85
CA ASP A 47 11.79 -26.94 16.23
C ASP A 47 12.36 -25.69 15.57
N ILE A 48 11.50 -24.92 14.90
CA ILE A 48 11.87 -23.72 14.16
C ILE A 48 11.56 -22.49 15.01
N PHE A 49 12.57 -21.65 15.23
CA PHE A 49 12.45 -20.38 15.93
C PHE A 49 12.28 -19.24 14.93
N LEU A 50 11.54 -18.22 15.32
CA LEU A 50 11.36 -17.00 14.53
C LEU A 50 12.64 -16.15 14.49
N TYR A 51 13.43 -16.19 15.56
CA TYR A 51 14.69 -15.46 15.73
C TYR A 51 15.79 -16.42 16.18
N GLU A 52 17.03 -16.16 15.80
CA GLU A 52 18.19 -16.82 16.41
C GLU A 52 18.49 -16.19 17.77
N ASN A 53 18.47 -14.86 17.85
CA ASN A 53 18.62 -14.11 19.09
C ASN A 53 17.76 -12.83 19.06
N PRO A 54 16.56 -12.84 19.68
CA PRO A 54 15.60 -11.74 19.58
C PRO A 54 16.16 -10.36 19.96
N ASN A 55 16.89 -10.26 21.06
CA ASN A 55 17.42 -8.99 21.57
C ASN A 55 18.55 -8.45 20.69
N LYS A 56 19.43 -9.32 20.19
CA LYS A 56 20.51 -8.94 19.28
C LYS A 56 19.96 -8.42 17.96
N GLU A 57 19.10 -9.20 17.32
CA GLU A 57 18.46 -8.82 16.04
C GLU A 57 17.63 -7.53 16.18
N LEU A 58 16.92 -7.37 17.31
CA LEU A 58 16.21 -6.13 17.61
C LEU A 58 17.16 -4.92 17.68
N LEU A 59 18.28 -5.05 18.39
CA LEU A 59 19.23 -3.94 18.54
C LEU A 59 19.90 -3.56 17.21
N GLU A 60 20.27 -4.56 16.40
CA GLU A 60 20.86 -4.37 15.07
C GLU A 60 19.87 -3.64 14.14
N ASN A 61 18.62 -4.13 14.07
CA ASN A 61 17.57 -3.50 13.27
C ASN A 61 17.25 -2.08 13.76
N LEU A 62 17.09 -1.86 15.07
CA LEU A 62 16.85 -0.50 15.60
C LEU A 62 18.00 0.46 15.29
N THR A 63 19.23 -0.03 15.31
CA THR A 63 20.41 0.78 14.96
C THR A 63 20.35 1.17 13.48
N LEU A 64 20.14 0.20 12.58
CA LEU A 64 20.03 0.44 11.14
C LEU A 64 18.94 1.47 10.80
N PHE A 65 17.73 1.29 11.32
CA PHE A 65 16.62 2.19 11.00
C PHE A 65 16.76 3.57 11.63
N LYS A 66 17.47 3.67 12.75
CA LYS A 66 17.82 4.96 13.36
C LYS A 66 18.92 5.69 12.57
N THR A 67 19.86 4.98 11.94
CA THR A 67 20.96 5.61 11.20
C THR A 67 20.58 5.94 9.76
N GLU A 68 19.97 5.00 9.05
CA GLU A 68 19.77 5.13 7.60
C GLU A 68 18.36 5.60 7.23
N TYR A 69 17.36 5.17 7.99
CA TYR A 69 15.95 5.35 7.61
C TYR A 69 15.18 6.30 8.52
N ASN A 70 15.81 6.96 9.49
CA ASN A 70 15.14 7.75 10.52
C ASN A 70 14.19 8.84 9.97
N LYS A 71 14.50 9.39 8.79
CA LYS A 71 13.70 10.46 8.15
C LYS A 71 12.64 9.92 7.17
N TYR A 72 12.57 8.62 6.95
CA TYR A 72 11.66 8.04 5.95
C TYR A 72 10.23 8.11 6.49
N PRO A 73 9.31 8.78 5.78
CA PRO A 73 7.93 8.91 6.25
C PRO A 73 7.12 7.63 6.08
N VAL A 74 7.53 6.75 5.16
CA VAL A 74 6.83 5.52 4.82
C VAL A 74 7.84 4.39 4.75
N LEU A 75 7.54 3.26 5.40
CA LEU A 75 8.37 2.07 5.40
C LEU A 75 7.50 0.84 5.11
N PHE A 76 8.01 -0.08 4.29
CA PHE A 76 7.33 -1.31 3.92
C PHE A 76 8.11 -2.51 4.42
N PHE A 77 7.43 -3.43 5.09
CA PHE A 77 8.03 -4.62 5.67
C PHE A 77 7.30 -5.89 5.29
N TYR A 78 8.05 -6.98 5.21
CA TYR A 78 7.51 -8.32 5.19
C TYR A 78 7.87 -9.04 6.50
N GLY A 79 6.84 -9.50 7.21
CA GLY A 79 6.94 -10.17 8.50
C GLY A 79 6.74 -9.23 9.68
N PHE A 80 5.88 -9.61 10.63
CA PHE A 80 5.57 -8.83 11.82
C PHE A 80 6.48 -9.17 13.02
N GLY A 81 6.97 -10.40 13.06
CA GLY A 81 7.80 -10.85 14.18
C GLY A 81 7.05 -10.87 15.52
N ASN A 82 7.80 -10.73 16.61
CA ASN A 82 7.22 -10.57 17.95
C ASN A 82 6.60 -9.18 18.20
N GLY A 83 6.69 -8.24 17.25
CA GLY A 83 6.12 -6.89 17.33
C GLY A 83 6.96 -5.84 18.07
N MET A 84 8.00 -6.22 18.85
CA MET A 84 8.78 -5.26 19.65
C MET A 84 9.50 -4.21 18.79
N PHE A 85 10.03 -4.65 17.64
CA PHE A 85 10.71 -3.78 16.68
C PHE A 85 9.77 -2.67 16.20
N TYR A 86 8.58 -3.03 15.70
CA TYR A 86 7.60 -2.07 15.20
C TYR A 86 7.04 -1.18 16.31
N LYS A 87 6.82 -1.72 17.51
CA LYS A 87 6.39 -0.90 18.65
C LYS A 87 7.41 0.19 19.00
N THR A 88 8.69 -0.11 18.84
CA THR A 88 9.76 0.87 19.06
C THR A 88 9.89 1.83 17.87
N LEU A 89 9.76 1.34 16.64
CA LEU A 89 9.84 2.13 15.42
C LEU A 89 8.74 3.21 15.37
N CYS A 90 7.51 2.87 15.78
CA CYS A 90 6.38 3.81 15.82
C CYS A 90 6.60 5.02 16.76
N LYS A 91 7.55 4.94 17.72
CA LYS A 91 7.90 6.09 18.58
C LYS A 91 8.52 7.24 17.78
N ASN A 92 9.11 6.96 16.63
CA ASN A 92 9.62 8.00 15.75
C ASN A 92 8.48 8.67 14.98
N LYS A 93 8.20 9.93 15.34
CA LYS A 93 7.12 10.74 14.74
C LYS A 93 7.33 11.06 13.25
N GLN A 94 8.52 10.81 12.70
CA GLN A 94 8.79 10.96 11.27
C GLN A 94 8.17 9.82 10.46
N HIS A 95 8.13 8.60 10.99
CA HIS A 95 7.46 7.47 10.36
C HIS A 95 5.94 7.66 10.47
N LYS A 96 5.32 8.03 9.35
CA LYS A 96 3.87 8.27 9.24
C LYS A 96 3.10 7.00 8.95
N HIS A 97 3.64 6.12 8.11
CA HIS A 97 3.06 4.81 7.84
C HIS A 97 4.15 3.74 7.82
N ILE A 98 3.95 2.70 8.61
CA ILE A 98 4.73 1.46 8.62
C ILE A 98 3.77 0.38 8.12
N ILE A 99 3.98 -0.04 6.88
CA ILE A 99 3.16 -1.03 6.21
C ILE A 99 3.81 -2.39 6.39
N ILE A 100 3.06 -3.38 6.86
CA ILE A 100 3.59 -4.72 7.12
C ILE A 100 2.69 -5.76 6.46
N PHE A 101 3.30 -6.63 5.66
CA PHE A 101 2.68 -7.81 5.09
C PHE A 101 3.02 -9.02 5.96
N GLU A 102 2.00 -9.76 6.41
CA GLU A 102 2.15 -10.92 7.27
C GLU A 102 1.24 -12.07 6.80
N ASP A 103 1.83 -13.25 6.66
CA ASP A 103 1.16 -14.45 6.18
C ASP A 103 0.54 -15.27 7.31
N ASN A 104 1.06 -15.09 8.52
CA ASN A 104 0.73 -15.93 9.64
C ASN A 104 -0.03 -15.15 10.73
N LEU A 105 -1.34 -15.36 10.77
CA LEU A 105 -2.21 -14.75 11.78
C LEU A 105 -1.85 -15.14 13.21
N GLU A 106 -1.20 -16.29 13.44
CA GLU A 106 -0.76 -16.68 14.78
C GLU A 106 0.34 -15.75 15.29
N ILE A 107 1.26 -15.31 14.42
CA ILE A 107 2.33 -14.37 14.76
C ILE A 107 1.72 -13.02 15.19
N LEU A 108 0.78 -12.49 14.41
CA LEU A 108 0.04 -11.28 14.78
C LEU A 108 -0.70 -11.45 16.09
N THR A 109 -1.40 -12.58 16.26
CA THR A 109 -2.17 -12.90 17.47
C THR A 109 -1.27 -12.89 18.69
N LEU A 110 -0.14 -13.61 18.65
CA LEU A 110 0.82 -13.66 19.75
C LEU A 110 1.37 -12.27 20.08
N ALA A 111 1.79 -11.51 19.08
CA ALA A 111 2.33 -10.18 19.28
C ALA A 111 1.28 -9.20 19.86
N PHE A 112 0.01 -9.33 19.48
CA PHE A 112 -1.09 -8.53 20.04
C PHE A 112 -1.40 -8.87 21.51
N HIS A 113 -1.04 -10.06 21.98
CA HIS A 113 -1.08 -10.40 23.41
C HIS A 113 0.15 -9.86 24.17
N LEU A 114 1.22 -9.47 23.47
CA LEU A 114 2.46 -8.97 24.06
C LEU A 114 2.50 -7.46 24.16
N PHE A 115 2.04 -6.72 23.14
CA PHE A 115 2.18 -5.27 23.11
C PHE A 115 0.87 -4.60 22.73
N ASP A 116 0.62 -3.42 23.28
CA ASP A 116 -0.49 -2.56 22.88
C ASP A 116 -0.09 -1.81 21.59
N PHE A 117 -0.81 -2.00 20.49
CA PHE A 117 -0.68 -1.29 19.22
C PHE A 117 -1.92 -0.43 18.91
N SER A 118 -2.85 -0.30 19.84
CA SER A 118 -4.17 0.29 19.58
C SER A 118 -4.10 1.71 19.02
N GLU A 119 -3.19 2.53 19.55
CA GLU A 119 -2.99 3.90 19.07
C GLU A 119 -2.34 3.95 17.68
N GLU A 120 -1.34 3.09 17.44
CA GLU A 120 -0.64 3.00 16.15
C GLU A 120 -1.57 2.52 15.04
N LEU A 121 -2.46 1.56 15.34
CA LEU A 121 -3.46 1.03 14.41
C LEU A 121 -4.55 2.07 14.10
N LYS A 122 -5.14 2.69 15.14
CA LYS A 122 -6.19 3.73 14.98
C LYS A 122 -5.73 4.92 14.14
N LYS A 123 -4.46 5.30 14.26
CA LYS A 123 -3.86 6.41 13.50
C LYS A 123 -3.36 5.99 12.13
N GLU A 124 -3.51 4.71 11.78
CA GLU A 124 -2.94 4.10 10.59
C GLU A 124 -1.43 4.35 10.46
N GLN A 125 -0.75 4.56 11.61
CA GLN A 125 0.72 4.63 11.65
C GLN A 125 1.31 3.24 11.41
N LEU A 126 0.61 2.21 11.87
CA LEU A 126 0.89 0.81 11.60
C LEU A 126 -0.25 0.24 10.75
N ILE A 127 0.04 -0.15 9.51
CA ILE A 127 -0.95 -0.72 8.58
C ILE A 127 -0.56 -2.16 8.33
N LEU A 128 -1.50 -3.09 8.57
CA LEU A 128 -1.25 -4.52 8.46
C LEU A 128 -2.02 -5.09 7.27
N PHE A 129 -1.36 -5.95 6.50
CA PHE A 129 -1.98 -6.73 5.44
C PHE A 129 -1.79 -8.21 5.72
N TYR A 130 -2.90 -8.95 5.74
CA TYR A 130 -2.88 -10.41 5.70
C TYR A 130 -2.71 -10.87 4.26
N THR A 131 -1.48 -11.25 3.92
CA THR A 131 -1.06 -11.51 2.53
C THR A 131 -1.88 -12.57 1.80
N PRO A 132 -2.25 -13.72 2.40
CA PRO A 132 -3.01 -14.76 1.71
C PRO A 132 -4.36 -14.28 1.14
N ASN A 133 -4.94 -13.23 1.72
CA ASN A 133 -6.20 -12.65 1.27
C ASN A 133 -6.03 -11.23 0.70
N ILE A 134 -4.79 -10.81 0.41
CA ILE A 134 -4.56 -9.47 -0.13
C ILE A 134 -5.17 -9.34 -1.51
N ASN A 135 -5.87 -8.24 -1.75
CA ASN A 135 -6.47 -7.96 -3.04
C ASN A 135 -6.01 -6.62 -3.63
N THR A 136 -6.21 -6.45 -4.93
CA THR A 136 -5.80 -5.25 -5.66
C THR A 136 -6.50 -3.99 -5.15
N ALA A 137 -7.74 -4.09 -4.67
CA ALA A 137 -8.46 -2.93 -4.14
C ALA A 137 -7.80 -2.41 -2.85
N GLN A 138 -7.41 -3.30 -1.93
CA GLN A 138 -6.67 -2.95 -0.72
C GLN A 138 -5.35 -2.24 -1.04
N LEU A 139 -4.56 -2.79 -1.97
CA LEU A 139 -3.32 -2.14 -2.42
C LEU A 139 -3.59 -0.79 -3.10
N THR A 140 -4.64 -0.70 -3.92
CA THR A 140 -5.01 0.57 -4.56
C THR A 140 -5.37 1.61 -3.52
N THR A 141 -6.16 1.26 -2.50
CA THR A 141 -6.50 2.13 -1.37
C THR A 141 -5.25 2.59 -0.63
N LEU A 142 -4.30 1.69 -0.34
CA LEU A 142 -3.02 2.04 0.28
C LEU A 142 -2.28 3.13 -0.50
N PHE A 143 -2.31 3.07 -1.82
CA PHE A 143 -1.67 4.08 -2.65
C PHE A 143 -2.52 5.32 -2.92
N THR A 144 -3.72 5.46 -2.33
CA THR A 144 -4.45 6.73 -2.35
C THR A 144 -3.87 7.77 -1.39
N TYR A 145 -3.14 7.33 -0.35
CA TYR A 145 -2.49 8.22 0.59
C TYR A 145 -1.40 9.05 -0.11
N GLU A 146 -1.54 10.37 -0.05
CA GLU A 146 -0.65 11.30 -0.74
C GLU A 146 0.82 11.13 -0.31
N ILE A 147 1.06 10.88 0.98
CA ILE A 147 2.42 10.69 1.51
C ILE A 147 3.07 9.40 0.98
N ILE A 148 2.28 8.35 0.75
CA ILE A 148 2.76 7.10 0.15
C ILE A 148 3.10 7.34 -1.32
N GLN A 149 2.22 8.02 -2.08
CA GLN A 149 2.49 8.40 -3.47
C GLN A 149 3.77 9.23 -3.63
N LYS A 150 4.02 10.18 -2.72
CA LYS A 150 5.25 11.00 -2.73
C LYS A 150 6.52 10.23 -2.35
N SER A 151 6.36 9.09 -1.67
CA SER A 151 7.47 8.28 -1.15
C SER A 151 7.83 7.10 -2.06
N VAL A 152 7.12 6.86 -3.16
CA VAL A 152 7.35 5.69 -4.02
C VAL A 152 8.76 5.61 -4.62
N LYS A 153 9.45 6.75 -4.78
CA LYS A 153 10.83 6.78 -5.30
C LYS A 153 11.86 6.19 -4.33
N ILE A 154 11.56 6.17 -3.04
CA ILE A 154 12.42 5.60 -1.99
C ILE A 154 11.86 4.27 -1.47
N PHE A 155 10.96 3.65 -2.24
CA PHE A 155 10.37 2.37 -1.89
C PHE A 155 11.45 1.28 -1.74
N ASN A 156 11.37 0.56 -0.64
CA ASN A 156 12.07 -0.70 -0.42
C ASN A 156 11.18 -1.61 0.44
N LEU A 157 11.11 -2.90 0.10
CA LEU A 157 10.46 -3.91 0.93
C LEU A 157 11.51 -4.54 1.85
N PHE A 158 11.51 -4.14 3.12
CA PHE A 158 12.42 -4.68 4.13
C PHE A 158 11.91 -6.03 4.62
N ILE A 159 12.77 -7.03 4.69
CA ILE A 159 12.39 -8.33 5.25
C ILE A 159 12.80 -8.36 6.71
N HIS A 160 11.86 -8.74 7.58
CA HIS A 160 12.01 -8.56 9.02
C HIS A 160 13.17 -9.36 9.62
N ASN A 161 13.35 -10.62 9.21
CA ASN A 161 14.50 -11.46 9.57
C ASN A 161 14.63 -12.68 8.65
N ASP A 162 15.65 -13.51 8.91
CA ASP A 162 16.00 -14.67 8.08
C ASP A 162 14.95 -15.78 8.08
N PHE A 163 14.13 -15.90 9.14
CA PHE A 163 13.00 -16.83 9.13
C PHE A 163 12.05 -16.54 7.97
N TYR A 164 11.70 -15.27 7.73
CA TYR A 164 10.84 -14.93 6.60
C TYR A 164 11.51 -15.19 5.26
N GLN A 165 12.81 -14.89 5.15
CA GLN A 165 13.57 -15.18 3.93
C GLN A 165 13.58 -16.68 3.61
N GLN A 166 13.77 -17.52 4.63
CA GLN A 166 13.86 -18.96 4.45
C GLN A 166 12.51 -19.60 4.09
N PHE A 167 11.43 -19.22 4.81
CA PHE A 167 10.15 -19.92 4.71
C PHE A 167 9.10 -19.23 3.82
N TYR A 168 9.28 -17.94 3.51
CA TYR A 168 8.31 -17.14 2.77
C TYR A 168 8.89 -16.42 1.54
N SER A 169 10.05 -16.88 1.03
CA SER A 169 10.73 -16.26 -0.12
C SER A 169 9.83 -16.05 -1.35
N THR A 170 8.98 -17.02 -1.67
CA THR A 170 8.07 -16.94 -2.83
C THR A 170 7.00 -15.88 -2.62
N GLN A 171 6.43 -15.81 -1.41
CA GLN A 171 5.39 -14.86 -1.07
C GLN A 171 5.94 -13.43 -0.97
N ILE A 172 7.15 -13.28 -0.42
CA ILE A 172 7.93 -12.03 -0.45
C ILE A 172 8.11 -11.54 -1.89
N GLN A 173 8.57 -12.41 -2.79
CA GLN A 173 8.77 -12.06 -4.21
C GLN A 173 7.45 -11.66 -4.89
N ASN A 174 6.37 -12.39 -4.62
CA ASN A 174 5.05 -12.09 -5.16
C ASN A 174 4.55 -10.72 -4.71
N ILE A 175 4.61 -10.43 -3.40
CA ILE A 175 4.21 -9.12 -2.87
C ILE A 175 5.08 -8.00 -3.42
N ASN A 176 6.40 -8.18 -3.46
CA ASN A 176 7.28 -7.16 -4.00
C ASN A 176 6.97 -6.85 -5.47
N THR A 177 6.72 -7.90 -6.28
CA THR A 177 6.31 -7.74 -7.68
C THR A 177 5.01 -6.94 -7.81
N GLN A 178 3.99 -7.29 -7.02
CA GLN A 178 2.70 -6.59 -7.02
C GLN A 178 2.84 -5.11 -6.60
N LEU A 179 3.65 -4.83 -5.58
CA LEU A 179 3.92 -3.46 -5.14
C LEU A 179 4.65 -2.64 -6.21
N ILE A 180 5.65 -3.22 -6.87
CA ILE A 180 6.40 -2.57 -7.95
C ILE A 180 5.47 -2.30 -9.15
N GLU A 181 4.61 -3.24 -9.51
CA GLU A 181 3.59 -3.06 -10.55
C GLU A 181 2.62 -1.92 -10.22
N MET A 182 2.12 -1.89 -8.99
CA MET A 182 1.23 -0.83 -8.53
C MET A 182 1.92 0.54 -8.54
N ILE A 183 3.15 0.62 -8.01
CA ILE A 183 3.96 1.85 -8.06
C ILE A 183 4.15 2.32 -9.50
N ARG A 184 4.48 1.41 -10.42
CA ARG A 184 4.63 1.73 -11.85
C ARG A 184 3.34 2.30 -12.42
N PHE A 185 2.20 1.67 -12.13
CA PHE A 185 0.89 2.14 -12.57
C PHE A 185 0.58 3.55 -12.05
N ILE A 186 0.85 3.81 -10.77
CA ILE A 186 0.62 5.14 -10.16
C ILE A 186 1.52 6.20 -10.79
N VAL A 187 2.80 5.90 -10.98
CA VAL A 187 3.76 6.83 -11.58
C VAL A 187 3.36 7.14 -13.02
N LEU A 188 2.93 6.13 -13.79
CA LEU A 188 2.43 6.34 -15.16
C LEU A 188 1.13 7.16 -15.17
N ASN A 189 0.19 6.84 -14.29
CA ASN A 189 -1.12 7.54 -14.21
C ASN A 189 -1.00 8.99 -13.78
N LYS A 190 -0.02 9.33 -12.92
CA LYS A 190 0.18 10.72 -12.52
C LYS A 190 0.53 11.61 -13.71
N GLY A 191 1.12 11.05 -14.76
CA GLY A 191 1.82 11.85 -15.76
C GLY A 191 2.94 12.66 -15.08
N ASN A 192 3.77 13.42 -15.75
CA ASN A 192 3.78 13.88 -17.10
C ASN A 192 5.22 13.71 -17.56
N ASP A 193 5.44 13.18 -18.76
CA ASP A 193 6.70 13.46 -19.43
C ASP A 193 6.75 15.00 -19.57
N PRO A 194 7.75 15.69 -18.99
CA PRO A 194 7.89 17.13 -19.18
C PRO A 194 7.87 17.52 -20.66
N HIS A 195 8.33 16.62 -21.55
CA HIS A 195 8.21 16.79 -22.99
C HIS A 195 6.77 16.89 -23.47
N ASP A 196 5.88 15.98 -23.04
CA ASP A 196 4.47 15.98 -23.43
C ASP A 196 3.75 17.26 -22.95
N SER A 197 4.06 17.71 -21.73
CA SER A 197 3.58 19.00 -21.21
C SER A 197 4.03 20.18 -22.09
N LEU A 198 5.29 20.18 -22.55
CA LEU A 198 5.83 21.20 -23.45
C LEU A 198 5.19 21.15 -24.84
N VAL A 199 4.90 19.96 -25.36
CA VAL A 199 4.17 19.79 -26.63
C VAL A 199 2.77 20.38 -26.52
N GLY A 200 2.05 20.13 -25.44
CA GLY A 200 0.74 20.72 -25.16
C GLY A 200 0.78 22.25 -25.10
N ILE A 201 1.77 22.82 -24.40
CA ILE A 201 1.99 24.27 -24.34
C ILE A 201 2.28 24.84 -25.73
N LYS A 202 3.20 24.22 -26.47
CA LYS A 202 3.57 24.64 -27.83
C LYS A 202 2.35 24.65 -28.75
N HIS A 203 1.60 23.56 -28.81
CA HIS A 203 0.39 23.48 -29.62
C HIS A 203 -0.65 24.53 -29.21
N THR A 204 -0.77 24.81 -27.91
CA THR A 204 -1.67 25.86 -27.41
C THR A 204 -1.24 27.24 -27.92
N LEU A 205 0.05 27.56 -27.83
CA LEU A 205 0.61 28.83 -28.31
C LEU A 205 0.48 28.98 -29.83
N ASP A 206 0.82 27.93 -30.58
CA ASP A 206 0.72 27.91 -32.04
C ASP A 206 -0.72 28.12 -32.53
N ASN A 207 -1.72 27.62 -31.77
CA ASN A 207 -3.14 27.76 -32.10
C ASN A 207 -3.81 28.98 -31.46
N LEU A 208 -3.17 29.67 -30.52
CA LEU A 208 -3.75 30.81 -29.81
C LEU A 208 -4.25 31.92 -30.76
N PRO A 209 -3.50 32.32 -31.81
CA PRO A 209 -4.01 33.32 -32.75
C PRO A 209 -5.26 32.86 -33.50
N LYS A 210 -5.38 31.56 -33.81
CA LYS A 210 -6.60 31.02 -34.45
C LYS A 210 -7.76 31.03 -33.47
N MET A 211 -7.54 30.61 -32.22
CA MET A 211 -8.56 30.58 -31.19
C MET A 211 -9.13 31.98 -30.90
N LEU A 212 -8.29 33.02 -30.88
CA LEU A 212 -8.71 34.40 -30.64
C LEU A 212 -9.48 35.01 -31.82
N ASN A 213 -9.23 34.54 -33.05
CA ASN A 213 -9.84 35.07 -34.27
C ASN A 213 -11.08 34.29 -34.74
N HIS A 214 -11.52 33.25 -34.03
CA HIS A 214 -12.68 32.43 -34.39
C HIS A 214 -13.72 32.40 -33.26
N GLY A 215 -14.94 31.98 -33.61
CA GLY A 215 -16.04 31.87 -32.66
C GLY A 215 -15.74 30.92 -31.50
N ILE A 216 -16.30 31.23 -30.33
CA ILE A 216 -16.10 30.44 -29.12
C ILE A 216 -16.93 29.15 -29.22
N PHE A 217 -16.29 28.00 -29.03
CA PHE A 217 -16.97 26.70 -29.12
C PHE A 217 -18.20 26.60 -28.20
N GLN A 218 -18.12 27.16 -26.99
CA GLN A 218 -19.26 27.20 -26.05
C GLN A 218 -20.45 28.02 -26.57
N GLU A 219 -20.20 29.09 -27.33
CA GLU A 219 -21.26 29.88 -27.97
C GLU A 219 -21.91 29.09 -29.09
N PHE A 220 -21.10 28.44 -29.94
CA PHE A 220 -21.60 27.52 -30.96
C PHE A 220 -22.49 26.43 -30.36
N LEU A 221 -22.08 25.81 -29.24
CA LEU A 221 -22.91 24.80 -28.55
C LEU A 221 -24.23 25.37 -28.07
N LYS A 222 -24.23 26.58 -27.48
CA LYS A 222 -25.46 27.27 -27.06
C LYS A 222 -26.37 27.58 -28.25
N GLU A 223 -25.81 28.06 -29.34
CA GLU A 223 -26.56 28.39 -30.55
C GLU A 223 -27.20 27.18 -31.21
N ARG A 224 -26.58 26.00 -31.11
CA ARG A 224 -27.07 24.76 -31.74
C ARG A 224 -27.92 23.90 -30.81
N ARG A 225 -27.90 24.16 -29.51
CA ARG A 225 -28.65 23.38 -28.51
C ARG A 225 -30.13 23.31 -28.87
N ALA A 226 -30.66 22.10 -28.95
CA ALA A 226 -32.06 21.80 -29.26
C ALA A 226 -32.57 22.33 -30.61
N LYS A 227 -31.68 22.70 -31.55
CA LYS A 227 -32.07 23.17 -32.90
C LYS A 227 -32.03 22.08 -33.98
N VAL A 228 -31.50 20.90 -33.65
CA VAL A 228 -31.40 19.76 -34.55
C VAL A 228 -31.91 18.52 -33.84
N GLU A 229 -32.65 17.69 -34.57
CA GLU A 229 -33.23 16.45 -34.05
C GLU A 229 -32.17 15.36 -33.88
N ASN A 230 -31.22 15.30 -34.81
CA ASN A 230 -30.20 14.27 -34.88
C ASN A 230 -28.78 14.87 -34.86
N ALA A 231 -27.89 14.24 -34.08
CA ALA A 231 -26.46 14.50 -34.12
C ALA A 231 -25.74 13.19 -34.48
N ILE A 232 -24.94 13.21 -35.54
CA ILE A 232 -24.22 12.03 -36.01
C ILE A 232 -22.76 12.16 -35.58
N ILE A 233 -22.30 11.22 -34.75
CA ILE A 233 -20.91 11.14 -34.30
C ILE A 233 -20.22 10.03 -35.08
N VAL A 234 -19.20 10.39 -35.85
CA VAL A 234 -18.45 9.45 -36.69
C VAL A 234 -17.08 9.20 -36.06
N SER A 235 -16.76 7.93 -35.79
CA SER A 235 -15.47 7.49 -35.27
C SER A 235 -14.69 6.66 -36.30
N THR A 236 -13.40 6.45 -36.08
CA THR A 236 -12.48 5.77 -37.02
C THR A 236 -12.57 4.24 -37.00
N GLY A 237 -13.70 3.68 -36.58
CA GLY A 237 -13.89 2.23 -36.50
C GLY A 237 -13.94 1.55 -37.89
N PRO A 238 -13.51 0.28 -38.03
CA PRO A 238 -13.53 -0.45 -39.30
C PRO A 238 -14.93 -0.58 -39.93
N SER A 239 -15.97 -0.52 -39.10
CA SER A 239 -17.38 -0.55 -39.52
C SER A 239 -17.84 0.71 -40.25
N LEU A 240 -17.10 1.82 -40.17
CA LEU A 240 -17.45 3.09 -40.82
C LEU A 240 -17.61 2.95 -42.33
N ILE A 241 -16.74 2.16 -42.97
CA ILE A 241 -16.75 1.96 -44.44
C ILE A 241 -18.12 1.50 -44.94
N LYS A 242 -18.80 0.64 -44.18
CA LYS A 242 -20.13 0.12 -44.54
C LYS A 242 -21.23 1.17 -44.39
N GLN A 243 -21.03 2.16 -43.52
CA GLN A 243 -22.00 3.21 -43.21
C GLN A 243 -21.81 4.47 -44.05
N LEU A 244 -20.69 4.62 -44.77
CA LEU A 244 -20.43 5.78 -45.64
C LEU A 244 -21.54 6.08 -46.66
N PRO A 245 -22.20 5.09 -47.30
CA PRO A 245 -23.30 5.38 -48.22
C PRO A 245 -24.54 5.98 -47.54
N LEU A 246 -24.77 5.68 -46.26
CA LEU A 246 -25.88 6.20 -45.47
C LEU A 246 -25.58 7.59 -44.89
N LEU A 247 -24.29 7.91 -44.72
CA LEU A 247 -23.79 9.17 -44.15
C LEU A 247 -23.60 10.29 -45.18
N LYS A 248 -23.53 9.96 -46.49
CA LYS A 248 -23.43 10.92 -47.59
C LYS A 248 -24.81 11.48 -47.96
#